data_AF-A0A1Z4LYP3-F1
#
_entry.id   AF-A0A1Z4LYP3-F1
#
_cell.length_a   1.000
_cell.length_b   1.000
_cell.length_c   1.000
_cell.angle_alpha   90.00
_cell.angle_beta   90.00
_cell.angle_gamma   90.00
#
_symmetry.space_group_name_H-M   'P 1'
#
loop_
_entity.id
_entity.type
_entity.pdbx_description
1 polymer ?
#
loop_
_entity_poly.entity_id
_entity_poly.type
_entity_poly.pdbx_seq_one_letter_code
_entity_poly.pdbx_strand_id
1 'polypeptide(L)'
;MKNISECWFDDRKTVKIIKDRVGIIKDGSLLTEDNPTNFESRLSLCSLPEQFRKDGLKIIFSGEIKEIYPNERWASTPLKITDFEVVE
;
A
#
# COMPACT_ATOMS: atom_id res chain seq x y z
N MET A 1 -11.97 8.43 -13.99
CA MET A 1 -10.64 7.98 -13.52
C MET A 1 -10.21 8.92 -12.41
N LYS A 2 -10.09 8.42 -11.17
CA LYS A 2 -9.68 9.26 -10.02
C LYS A 2 -8.18 9.54 -10.14
N ASN A 3 -7.80 10.82 -10.04
CA ASN A 3 -6.41 11.26 -10.15
C ASN A 3 -5.55 10.52 -9.12
N ILE A 4 -4.66 9.67 -9.63
CA ILE A 4 -3.63 9.03 -8.84
C ILE A 4 -2.59 10.11 -8.54
N SER A 5 -2.50 10.51 -7.28
CA SER A 5 -1.47 11.46 -6.84
C SER A 5 -0.08 10.91 -7.14
N GLU A 6 0.86 11.81 -7.43
CA GLU A 6 2.29 11.53 -7.60
C GLU A 6 2.80 10.60 -6.47
N CYS A 7 3.45 9.50 -6.84
CA CYS A 7 3.92 8.50 -5.89
C CYS A 7 5.39 8.75 -5.56
N TRP A 8 5.71 8.94 -4.28
CA TRP A 8 7.09 9.12 -3.81
C TRP A 8 7.97 7.86 -3.93
N PHE A 9 7.46 6.77 -4.48
CA PHE A 9 8.21 5.55 -4.75
C PHE A 9 8.39 5.29 -6.26
N ASP A 10 8.10 6.26 -7.13
CA ASP A 10 8.20 6.09 -8.58
C ASP A 10 9.66 5.97 -9.08
N ASP A 11 10.63 6.45 -8.30
CA ASP A 11 12.06 6.30 -8.55
C ASP A 11 12.61 4.92 -8.14
N ARG A 12 11.84 4.16 -7.36
CA ARG A 12 12.21 2.81 -6.88
C ARG A 12 11.79 1.74 -7.87
N LYS A 13 12.61 0.69 -7.99
CA LYS A 13 12.25 -0.49 -8.79
C LYS A 13 11.07 -1.23 -8.18
N THR A 14 10.20 -1.74 -9.05
CA THR A 14 9.17 -2.69 -8.66
C THR A 14 9.80 -4.07 -8.46
N VAL A 15 9.65 -4.64 -7.27
CA VAL A 15 10.20 -5.97 -6.92
C VAL A 15 9.12 -7.05 -6.90
N LYS A 16 7.85 -6.67 -6.70
CA LYS A 16 6.72 -7.61 -6.70
C LYS A 16 5.44 -6.90 -7.11
N ILE A 17 4.63 -7.58 -7.91
CA ILE A 17 3.25 -7.17 -8.21
C ILE A 17 2.31 -7.94 -7.29
N ILE A 18 1.37 -7.24 -6.67
CA ILE A 18 0.28 -7.82 -5.90
C ILE A 18 -1.04 -7.49 -6.57
N LYS A 19 -1.97 -8.45 -6.56
CA LYS A 19 -3.29 -8.30 -7.17
C LYS A 19 -4.37 -8.72 -6.20
N ASP A 20 -5.46 -7.96 -6.21
CA ASP A 20 -6.74 -8.27 -5.57
C ASP A 20 -6.60 -8.74 -4.12
N ARG A 21 -5.74 -8.05 -3.36
CA ARG A 21 -5.50 -8.32 -1.95
C ARG A 21 -6.48 -7.52 -1.10
N VAL A 22 -6.85 -8.07 0.05
CA VAL A 22 -7.67 -7.38 1.03
C VAL A 22 -6.77 -6.72 2.06
N GLY A 23 -7.04 -5.46 2.37
CA GLY A 23 -6.35 -4.75 3.44
C GLY A 23 -7.24 -3.73 4.14
N ILE A 24 -6.81 -3.34 5.34
CA ILE A 24 -7.47 -2.34 6.18
C ILE A 24 -6.52 -1.17 6.39
N ILE A 25 -7.01 0.05 6.21
CA ILE A 25 -6.26 1.25 6.50
C ILE A 25 -6.14 1.42 8.01
N LYS A 26 -4.92 1.62 8.50
CA LYS A 26 -4.64 1.89 9.91
C LYS A 26 -3.37 2.74 10.05
N ASP A 27 -3.47 3.83 10.79
CA ASP A 27 -2.38 4.78 11.04
C ASP A 27 -1.73 5.24 9.71
N GLY A 28 -2.56 5.50 8.70
CA GLY A 28 -2.12 5.90 7.35
C GLY A 28 -1.36 4.83 6.55
N SER A 29 -1.23 3.61 7.09
CA SER A 29 -0.67 2.43 6.41
C SER A 29 -1.78 1.48 5.97
N LEU A 30 -1.47 0.54 5.09
CA LEU A 30 -2.36 -0.56 4.75
C LEU A 30 -1.88 -1.85 5.42
N LEU A 31 -2.75 -2.49 6.19
CA LEU A 31 -2.50 -3.77 6.81
C LEU A 31 -3.21 -4.86 6.03
N THR A 32 -2.48 -5.84 5.51
CA THR A 32 -3.08 -6.99 4.80
C THR A 32 -3.62 -8.02 5.79
N GLU A 33 -4.78 -8.61 5.47
CA GLU A 33 -5.45 -9.60 6.35
C GLU A 33 -4.64 -10.88 6.57
N ASP A 34 -3.78 -11.25 5.61
CA ASP A 34 -3.01 -12.49 5.62
C ASP A 34 -2.15 -12.66 6.89
N ASN A 35 -1.62 -11.57 7.47
CA ASN A 35 -0.78 -11.63 8.66
C ASN A 35 -0.57 -10.23 9.32
N PRO A 36 -1.53 -9.68 10.06
CA PRO A 36 -1.49 -8.28 10.53
C PRO A 36 -0.35 -7.94 11.51
N THR A 37 0.42 -8.93 11.99
CA THR A 37 1.53 -8.75 12.94
C THR A 37 2.91 -8.77 12.29
N ASN A 38 3.03 -9.09 10.99
CA ASN A 38 4.30 -9.10 10.26
C ASN A 38 4.56 -7.75 9.57
N PHE A 39 5.82 -7.29 9.56
CA PHE A 39 6.25 -6.06 8.89
C PHE A 39 5.98 -6.07 7.38
N GLU A 40 6.03 -7.24 6.74
CA GLU A 40 5.67 -7.39 5.32
C GLU A 40 4.20 -7.08 5.04
N SER A 41 3.34 -7.23 6.04
CA SER A 41 1.90 -6.97 5.94
C SER A 41 1.55 -5.51 6.18
N ARG A 42 2.50 -4.71 6.68
CA ARG A 42 2.33 -3.26 6.81
C ARG A 42 2.91 -2.59 5.57
N LEU A 43 2.04 -1.99 4.78
CA LEU A 43 2.40 -1.35 3.52
C LEU A 43 2.32 0.17 3.66
N SER A 44 3.39 0.86 3.30
CA SER A 44 3.41 2.31 3.18
C SER A 44 2.75 2.68 1.86
N LEU A 45 1.65 3.42 1.92
CA LEU A 45 0.86 3.73 0.74
C LEU A 45 1.34 5.01 0.06
N CYS A 46 1.60 4.92 -1.23
CA CYS A 46 1.49 6.08 -2.13
C CYS A 46 0.26 5.91 -3.03
N SER A 47 -0.12 6.98 -3.74
CA SER A 47 -1.17 6.93 -4.77
C SER A 47 -2.61 6.65 -4.30
N LEU A 48 -2.85 6.43 -2.99
CA LEU A 48 -4.20 6.42 -2.42
C LEU A 48 -4.66 7.86 -2.12
N PRO A 49 -5.80 8.33 -2.67
CA PRO A 49 -6.32 9.66 -2.38
C PRO A 49 -6.66 9.82 -0.88
N GLU A 50 -6.42 11.01 -0.34
CA GLU A 50 -6.55 11.30 1.10
C GLU A 50 -7.92 10.94 1.68
N GLN A 51 -9.00 11.15 0.90
CA GLN A 51 -10.37 10.80 1.30
C GLN A 51 -10.59 9.30 1.60
N PHE A 52 -9.69 8.42 1.12
CA PHE A 52 -9.70 6.97 1.38
C PHE A 52 -8.64 6.54 2.39
N ARG A 53 -7.90 7.46 3.01
CA ARG A 53 -6.94 7.17 4.09
C ARG A 53 -7.59 7.24 5.47
N LYS A 54 -8.80 6.69 5.59
CA LYS A 54 -9.56 6.67 6.84
C LYS A 54 -9.28 5.38 7.59
N ASP A 55 -8.89 5.48 8.85
CA ASP A 55 -8.68 4.29 9.67
C ASP A 55 -9.92 3.41 9.75
N GLY A 56 -9.71 2.10 9.68
CA GLY A 56 -10.77 1.10 9.65
C GLY A 56 -11.39 0.88 8.26
N LEU A 57 -11.04 1.68 7.24
CA LEU A 57 -11.52 1.46 5.89
C LEU A 57 -10.93 0.17 5.30
N LYS A 58 -11.78 -0.74 4.88
CA LYS A 58 -11.40 -1.98 4.20
C LYS A 58 -11.43 -1.76 2.69
N ILE A 59 -10.38 -2.20 2.01
CA ILE A 59 -10.24 -2.10 0.55
C ILE A 59 -9.76 -3.42 -0.03
N ILE A 60 -10.17 -3.71 -1.26
CA ILE A 60 -9.48 -4.64 -2.14
C ILE A 60 -8.55 -3.80 -3.02
N PHE A 61 -7.30 -4.23 -3.15
CA PHE A 61 -6.28 -3.43 -3.84
C PHE A 61 -5.31 -4.27 -4.65
N SER A 62 -4.81 -3.65 -5.71
CA SER A 62 -3.73 -4.11 -6.56
C SER A 62 -2.62 -3.06 -6.57
N GLY A 63 -1.37 -3.50 -6.71
CA GLY A 63 -0.26 -2.57 -6.67
C GLY A 63 1.12 -3.16 -6.88
N GLU A 64 2.10 -2.27 -6.81
CA GLU A 64 3.51 -2.54 -7.03
C GLU A 64 4.26 -2.35 -5.71
N ILE A 65 4.84 -3.44 -5.20
CA ILE A 65 5.79 -3.38 -4.10
C ILE A 65 7.11 -2.86 -4.65
N LYS A 66 7.61 -1.81 -4.01
CA LYS A 66 8.83 -1.10 -4.42
C LYS A 66 10.01 -1.54 -3.56
N GLU A 67 11.21 -1.46 -4.13
CA GLU A 67 12.41 -1.87 -3.44
C GLU A 67 12.68 -1.03 -2.18
N ILE A 68 13.19 -1.70 -1.15
CA ILE A 68 13.87 -1.06 -0.03
C ILE A 68 15.37 -1.20 -0.31
N TYR A 69 16.10 -0.10 -0.32
CA TYR A 69 17.54 -0.16 -0.62
C TYR A 69 18.29 -0.89 0.51
N PRO A 70 19.43 -1.55 0.22
CA PRO A 70 20.14 -2.37 1.21
C PRO A 70 20.57 -1.64 2.49
N ASN A 71 20.73 -0.32 2.42
CA ASN A 71 21.13 0.54 3.53
C ASN A 71 19.95 1.21 4.26
N GLU A 72 18.72 0.87 3.90
CA GLU A 72 17.51 1.42 4.52
C GLU A 72 16.89 0.43 5.51
N ARG A 73 16.29 0.98 6.58
CA ARG A 73 15.48 0.21 7.53
C ARG A 73 14.11 0.84 7.67
N TRP A 74 13.13 0.25 7.02
CA TRP A 74 11.74 0.74 7.03
C TRP A 74 10.89 -0.03 8.05
N ALA A 75 9.91 0.67 8.62
CA ALA A 75 8.88 0.06 9.48
C ALA A 75 7.70 -0.54 8.68
N SER A 76 7.72 -0.42 7.36
CA SER A 76 6.66 -0.84 6.45
C SER A 76 7.21 -1.00 5.03
N THR A 77 6.59 -1.86 4.23
CA THR A 77 7.01 -2.10 2.84
C THR A 77 6.42 -1.04 1.90
N PRO A 78 7.23 -0.35 1.09
CA PRO A 78 6.74 0.62 0.10
C PRO A 78 5.78 -0.01 -0.92
N LEU A 79 4.58 0.56 -1.06
CA LEU A 79 3.57 0.13 -2.01
C LEU A 79 3.05 1.31 -2.84
N LYS A 80 3.04 1.13 -4.15
CA LYS A 80 2.24 1.92 -5.08
C LYS A 80 0.93 1.23 -5.41
N ILE A 81 -0.18 1.80 -4.96
CA ILE A 81 -1.51 1.33 -5.36
C ILE A 81 -1.74 1.72 -6.81
N THR A 82 -2.07 0.74 -7.63
CA THR A 82 -2.42 0.92 -9.05
C THR A 82 -3.91 0.82 -9.28
N ASP A 83 -4.62 0.06 -8.44
CA ASP A 83 -6.07 -0.05 -8.44
C ASP A 83 -6.59 -0.38 -7.05
N PHE A 84 -7.80 0.08 -6.72
CA PHE A 84 -8.46 -0.27 -5.47
C PHE A 84 -9.98 -0.07 -5.55
N GLU A 85 -10.69 -0.87 -4.77
CA GLU A 85 -12.10 -0.69 -4.45
C GLU A 85 -12.31 -0.71 -2.93
N VAL A 86 -13.29 0.06 -2.47
CA VAL A 86 -13.72 0.01 -1.07
C VAL A 86 -14.64 -1.19 -0.90
N VAL A 87 -14.38 -1.98 0.15
CA VAL A 87 -15.25 -3.08 0.55
C VAL A 87 -16.32 -2.49 1.47
N GLU A 88 -17.59 -2.64 1.07
CA GLU A 88 -18.75 -2.32 1.91
C GLU A 88 -18.98 -3.35 3.03
#